data_AF-A0A2S8GQT1-F1
#
_entry.id   AF-A0A2S8GQT1-F1
#
_cell.length_a   1.000
_cell.length_b   1.000
_cell.length_c   1.000
_cell.angle_alpha   90.00
_cell.angle_beta   90.00
_cell.angle_gamma   90.00
#
_symmetry.space_group_name_H-M   'P 1'
#
loop_
_entity.id
_entity.type
_entity.pdbx_description
1 polymer ?
#
loop_
_entity_poly.entity_id
_entity_poly.type
_entity_poly.pdbx_seq_one_letter_code
_entity_poly.pdbx_strand_id
1 'polypeptide(L)'
;MQPRIVVVAYLLFQAAATAVWWWWLWAVPESAAAFQPASWPREALLGFWLGDLLLLVGGSLAAAIFVLRGDRHAQLAIWGLAAAAWYPTLTCVGVSLLTGQAWLASALMVALAGMTLVMATIYGTQQQTPALFRAAQLSEQAALAWTVPQLAIFWSVFLGVLPAAIVELEPTVGLAPFRFAGQSVIAVGLFSAAGALGLWCAFLMATLGRGTPVPTAAASKLVIAGPYRYVRNPMAIAGISQALAVGIGLGSVAVIGYALLGGAIWHVAIRPLEEQDLHQRFGPAYRRYRQSVGLWLPRLTLTLRPAKQTQA
;
A
#
# COMPACT_ATOMS: atom_id res chain seq x y z
N MET A 1 3.40 5.11 20.22
CA MET A 1 2.00 4.72 20.56
C MET A 1 1.98 3.24 20.92
N GLN A 2 1.19 2.83 21.90
CA GLN A 2 1.06 1.41 22.25
C GLN A 2 0.27 0.67 21.15
N PRO A 3 0.78 -0.46 20.60
CA PRO A 3 0.11 -1.19 19.52
C PRO A 3 -1.36 -1.53 19.80
N ARG A 4 -1.68 -1.85 21.06
CA ARG A 4 -3.06 -2.15 21.51
C ARG A 4 -4.03 -1.01 21.26
N ILE A 5 -3.62 0.24 21.55
CA ILE A 5 -4.48 1.42 21.39
C ILE A 5 -4.78 1.66 19.91
N VAL A 6 -3.75 1.53 19.05
CA VAL A 6 -3.90 1.71 17.60
C VAL A 6 -4.85 0.67 17.03
N VAL A 7 -4.68 -0.60 17.42
CA VAL A 7 -5.55 -1.71 16.96
C VAL A 7 -6.99 -1.51 17.43
N VAL A 8 -7.22 -1.16 18.70
CA VAL A 8 -8.59 -0.90 19.20
C VAL A 8 -9.23 0.28 18.50
N ALA A 9 -8.51 1.39 18.36
CA ALA A 9 -9.01 2.58 17.68
C ALA A 9 -9.43 2.26 16.24
N TYR A 10 -8.61 1.48 15.52
CA TYR A 10 -8.97 1.00 14.18
C TYR A 10 -10.21 0.11 14.18
N LEU A 11 -10.29 -0.89 15.07
CA LEU A 11 -11.43 -1.83 15.09
C LEU A 11 -12.75 -1.12 15.40
N LEU A 12 -12.73 -0.15 16.32
CA LEU A 12 -13.89 0.68 16.62
C LEU A 12 -14.26 1.58 15.43
N PHE A 13 -13.27 2.18 14.78
CA PHE A 13 -13.49 2.97 13.57
C PHE A 13 -14.09 2.12 12.45
N GLN A 14 -13.56 0.92 12.19
CA GLN A 14 -14.07 0.00 11.19
C GLN A 14 -15.53 -0.37 11.48
N ALA A 15 -15.86 -0.75 12.72
CA ALA A 15 -17.23 -1.08 13.12
C ALA A 15 -18.18 0.09 12.87
N ALA A 16 -17.80 1.30 13.30
CA ALA A 16 -18.60 2.50 13.13
C ALA A 16 -18.76 2.87 11.65
N ALA A 17 -17.67 2.87 10.87
CA ALA A 17 -17.68 3.21 9.45
C ALA A 17 -18.55 2.24 8.64
N THR A 18 -18.42 0.93 8.87
CA THR A 18 -19.27 -0.07 8.22
C THR A 18 -20.74 0.09 8.61
N ALA A 19 -21.05 0.34 9.88
CA ALA A 19 -22.42 0.57 10.34
C ALA A 19 -23.04 1.86 9.74
N VAL A 20 -22.27 2.94 9.69
CA VAL A 20 -22.68 4.22 9.08
C VAL A 20 -22.89 4.06 7.58
N TRP A 21 -22.04 3.30 6.89
CA TRP A 21 -22.20 3.02 5.47
C TRP A 21 -23.49 2.22 5.20
N TRP A 22 -23.79 1.19 6.01
CA TRP A 22 -25.05 0.46 5.90
C TRP A 22 -26.27 1.34 6.19
N TRP A 23 -26.21 2.17 7.23
CA TRP A 23 -27.25 3.15 7.51
C TRP A 23 -27.47 4.09 6.33
N TRP A 24 -26.39 4.57 5.70
CA TRP A 24 -26.46 5.44 4.53
C TRP A 24 -27.11 4.74 3.32
N LEU A 25 -26.74 3.49 3.04
CA LEU A 25 -27.35 2.70 1.96
C LEU A 25 -28.86 2.52 2.14
N TRP A 26 -29.33 2.43 3.39
CA TRP A 26 -30.77 2.33 3.68
C TRP A 26 -31.47 3.69 3.66
N ALA A 27 -30.86 4.72 4.24
CA ALA A 27 -31.42 6.06 4.33
C ALA A 27 -31.48 6.76 2.96
N VAL A 28 -30.51 6.48 2.08
CA VAL A 28 -30.39 7.05 0.74
C VAL A 28 -30.28 5.91 -0.28
N PRO A 29 -31.39 5.31 -0.72
CA PRO A 29 -31.39 4.17 -1.63
C PRO A 29 -30.58 4.37 -2.92
N GLU A 30 -30.53 5.60 -3.44
CA GLU A 30 -29.80 5.98 -4.65
C GLU A 30 -28.28 5.82 -4.50
N SER A 31 -27.75 5.89 -3.27
CA SER A 31 -26.32 5.74 -3.01
C SER A 31 -25.78 4.36 -3.41
N ALA A 32 -26.64 3.33 -3.45
CA ALA A 32 -26.26 1.98 -3.88
C ALA A 32 -25.69 1.95 -5.30
N ALA A 33 -26.14 2.84 -6.19
CA ALA A 33 -25.67 2.91 -7.58
C ALA A 33 -24.16 3.20 -7.70
N ALA A 34 -23.53 3.79 -6.68
CA ALA A 34 -22.09 4.04 -6.66
C ALA A 34 -21.25 2.80 -6.29
N PHE A 35 -21.87 1.73 -5.77
CA PHE A 35 -21.18 0.57 -5.21
C PHE A 35 -21.50 -0.75 -5.91
N GLN A 36 -22.32 -0.74 -6.96
CA GLN A 36 -22.70 -1.93 -7.70
C GLN A 36 -22.83 -1.62 -9.21
N PRO A 37 -22.77 -2.64 -10.08
CA PRO A 37 -23.01 -2.45 -11.51
C PRO A 37 -24.43 -1.90 -11.77
N ALA A 38 -24.56 -1.00 -12.75
CA ALA A 38 -25.82 -0.32 -13.04
C ALA A 38 -26.95 -1.27 -13.47
N SER A 39 -26.61 -2.44 -14.01
CA SER A 39 -27.57 -3.46 -14.44
C SER A 39 -28.08 -4.34 -13.31
N TRP A 40 -27.47 -4.28 -12.12
CA TRP A 40 -27.79 -5.19 -11.02
C TRP A 40 -28.94 -4.65 -10.17
N PRO A 41 -29.83 -5.54 -9.68
CA PRO A 41 -30.84 -5.15 -8.69
C PRO A 41 -30.15 -4.70 -7.40
N ARG A 42 -30.68 -3.67 -6.74
CA ARG A 42 -30.15 -3.12 -5.47
C ARG A 42 -30.04 -4.20 -4.38
N GLU A 43 -30.95 -5.16 -4.41
CA GLU A 43 -31.01 -6.30 -3.52
C GLU A 43 -29.73 -7.15 -3.56
N ALA A 44 -28.99 -7.13 -4.67
CA ALA A 44 -27.71 -7.83 -4.79
C ALA A 44 -26.65 -7.25 -3.84
N LEU A 45 -26.50 -5.91 -3.80
CA LEU A 45 -25.63 -5.24 -2.82
C LEU A 45 -26.18 -5.41 -1.41
N LEU A 46 -27.49 -5.23 -1.23
CA LEU A 46 -28.10 -5.34 0.10
C LEU A 46 -27.95 -6.74 0.68
N GLY A 47 -27.83 -7.80 -0.14
CA GLY A 47 -27.63 -9.17 0.32
C GLY A 47 -26.42 -9.38 1.25
N PHE A 48 -25.45 -8.47 1.23
CA PHE A 48 -24.27 -8.52 2.11
C PHE A 48 -24.55 -8.06 3.56
N TRP A 49 -25.70 -7.45 3.83
CA TRP A 49 -26.00 -6.78 5.11
C TRP A 49 -25.77 -7.67 6.33
N LEU A 50 -26.24 -8.91 6.30
CA LEU A 50 -26.17 -9.81 7.43
C LEU A 50 -24.72 -10.23 7.71
N GLY A 51 -23.97 -10.52 6.63
CA GLY A 51 -22.56 -10.85 6.72
C GLY A 51 -21.75 -9.70 7.28
N ASP A 52 -21.97 -8.49 6.77
CA ASP A 52 -21.24 -7.31 7.20
C ASP A 52 -21.57 -6.91 8.65
N LEU A 53 -22.83 -6.91 9.06
CA LEU A 53 -23.20 -6.55 10.43
C LEU A 53 -22.73 -7.58 11.45
N LEU A 54 -22.81 -8.88 11.15
CA LEU A 54 -22.37 -9.91 12.08
C LEU A 54 -20.85 -10.06 12.10
N LEU A 55 -20.23 -10.22 10.92
CA LEU A 55 -18.81 -10.55 10.81
C LEU A 55 -17.92 -9.32 10.84
N LEU A 56 -18.28 -8.23 10.16
CA LEU A 56 -17.45 -7.02 10.13
C LEU A 56 -17.75 -6.11 11.31
N VAL A 57 -18.99 -5.68 11.53
CA VAL A 57 -19.33 -4.80 12.67
C VAL A 57 -19.21 -5.56 13.99
N GLY A 58 -19.97 -6.65 14.14
CA GLY A 58 -19.95 -7.48 15.34
C GLY A 58 -18.57 -8.06 15.64
N GLY A 59 -17.90 -8.62 14.62
CA GLY A 59 -16.54 -9.14 14.75
C GLY A 59 -15.50 -8.09 15.14
N SER A 60 -15.59 -6.86 14.60
CA SER A 60 -14.69 -5.75 14.98
C SER A 60 -14.90 -5.32 16.43
N LEU A 61 -16.16 -5.20 16.87
CA LEU A 61 -16.48 -4.87 18.27
C LEU A 61 -16.01 -5.96 19.23
N ALA A 62 -16.25 -7.24 18.90
CA ALA A 62 -15.80 -8.36 19.71
C ALA A 62 -14.27 -8.42 19.80
N ALA A 63 -13.56 -8.27 18.67
CA ALA A 63 -12.11 -8.20 18.63
C ALA A 63 -11.58 -7.02 19.46
N ALA A 64 -12.21 -5.83 19.38
CA ALA A 64 -11.82 -4.67 20.18
C ALA A 64 -11.97 -4.95 21.69
N ILE A 65 -13.07 -5.57 22.11
CA ILE A 65 -13.29 -5.96 23.51
C ILE A 65 -12.23 -6.95 23.99
N PHE A 66 -11.92 -7.98 23.19
CA PHE A 66 -10.87 -8.95 23.55
C PHE A 66 -9.49 -8.29 23.66
N VAL A 67 -9.15 -7.38 22.74
CA VAL A 67 -7.89 -6.63 22.80
C VAL A 67 -7.81 -5.74 24.05
N LEU A 68 -8.90 -5.04 24.37
CA LEU A 68 -8.99 -4.19 25.57
C LEU A 68 -8.83 -5.01 26.85
N ARG A 69 -9.48 -6.18 26.94
CA ARG A 69 -9.40 -7.09 28.09
C ARG A 69 -8.08 -7.85 28.19
N GLY A 70 -7.27 -7.86 27.13
CA GLY A 70 -6.06 -8.68 27.08
C GLY A 70 -6.35 -10.17 27.04
N ASP A 71 -7.45 -10.54 26.39
CA ASP A 71 -7.87 -11.93 26.27
C ASP A 71 -6.91 -12.70 25.37
N ARG A 72 -6.67 -13.98 25.70
CA ARG A 72 -5.94 -14.93 24.87
C ARG A 72 -6.58 -15.14 23.49
N HIS A 73 -7.89 -14.87 23.35
CA HIS A 73 -8.62 -15.02 22.10
C HIS A 73 -8.52 -13.78 21.18
N ALA A 74 -7.94 -12.67 21.64
CA ALA A 74 -7.86 -11.44 20.88
C ALA A 74 -7.14 -11.62 19.53
N GLN A 75 -6.03 -12.35 19.51
CA GLN A 75 -5.29 -12.60 18.27
C GLN A 75 -6.12 -13.42 17.27
N LEU A 76 -6.76 -14.49 17.74
CA LEU A 76 -7.62 -15.33 16.90
C LEU A 76 -8.79 -14.51 16.33
N ALA A 77 -9.40 -13.65 17.14
CA ALA A 77 -10.50 -12.79 16.71
C ALA A 77 -10.09 -11.80 15.60
N ILE A 78 -8.92 -11.15 15.72
CA ILE A 78 -8.45 -10.21 14.69
C ILE A 78 -8.09 -10.97 13.39
N TRP A 79 -7.44 -12.12 13.48
CA TRP A 79 -7.13 -12.94 12.31
C TRP A 79 -8.39 -13.51 11.65
N GLY A 80 -9.37 -13.94 12.44
CA GLY A 80 -10.68 -14.37 11.94
C GLY A 80 -11.43 -13.25 11.23
N LEU A 81 -11.40 -12.03 11.79
CA LEU A 81 -11.96 -10.83 11.16
C LEU A 81 -11.24 -10.49 9.85
N ALA A 82 -9.91 -10.55 9.82
CA ALA A 82 -9.12 -10.33 8.61
C ALA A 82 -9.49 -11.33 7.51
N ALA A 83 -9.61 -12.62 7.86
CA ALA A 83 -10.05 -13.66 6.93
C ALA A 83 -11.48 -13.43 6.43
N ALA A 84 -12.41 -13.06 7.32
CA ALA A 84 -13.80 -12.78 6.98
C ALA A 84 -13.93 -11.60 5.99
N ALA A 85 -13.09 -10.57 6.13
CA ALA A 85 -13.10 -9.41 5.23
C ALA A 85 -12.63 -9.74 3.79
N TRP A 86 -11.85 -10.81 3.59
CA TRP A 86 -11.33 -11.15 2.26
C TRP A 86 -12.38 -11.70 1.31
N TYR A 87 -13.37 -12.46 1.79
CA TYR A 87 -14.43 -12.98 0.92
C TYR A 87 -15.20 -11.87 0.18
N PRO A 88 -15.84 -10.89 0.86
CA PRO A 88 -16.54 -9.81 0.18
C PRO A 88 -15.58 -8.93 -0.63
N THR A 89 -14.32 -8.78 -0.20
CA THR A 89 -13.29 -8.07 -0.98
C THR A 89 -13.02 -8.72 -2.33
N LEU A 90 -12.80 -10.04 -2.35
CA LEU A 90 -12.57 -10.78 -3.58
C LEU A 90 -13.83 -10.78 -4.46
N THR A 91 -15.02 -10.83 -3.86
CA THR A 91 -16.27 -10.70 -4.60
C THR A 91 -16.38 -9.34 -5.27
N CYS A 92 -16.16 -8.22 -4.56
CA CYS A 92 -16.19 -6.89 -5.17
C CYS A 92 -15.16 -6.77 -6.30
N VAL A 93 -13.91 -7.20 -6.07
CA VAL A 93 -12.86 -7.15 -7.10
C VAL A 93 -13.24 -8.01 -8.32
N GLY A 94 -13.77 -9.21 -8.10
CA GLY A 94 -14.25 -10.08 -9.17
C GLY A 94 -15.38 -9.44 -9.98
N VAL A 95 -16.36 -8.83 -9.32
CA VAL A 95 -17.45 -8.08 -9.98
C VAL A 95 -16.89 -6.92 -10.80
N SER A 96 -15.96 -6.15 -10.25
CA SER A 96 -15.34 -5.03 -10.99
C SER A 96 -14.55 -5.48 -12.20
N LEU A 97 -13.81 -6.59 -12.08
CA LEU A 97 -13.08 -7.16 -13.22
C LEU A 97 -14.02 -7.68 -14.32
N LEU A 98 -15.16 -8.27 -13.95
CA LEU A 98 -16.12 -8.82 -14.91
C LEU A 98 -16.99 -7.75 -15.58
N THR A 99 -17.33 -6.69 -14.85
CA THR A 99 -18.30 -5.68 -15.32
C THR A 99 -17.65 -4.37 -15.77
N GLY A 100 -16.41 -4.11 -15.35
CA GLY A 100 -15.75 -2.82 -15.52
C GLY A 100 -16.35 -1.69 -14.67
N GLN A 101 -17.21 -2.01 -13.70
CA GLN A 101 -17.93 -1.06 -12.84
C GLN A 101 -17.76 -1.41 -11.34
N ALA A 102 -18.33 -0.60 -10.45
CA ALA A 102 -18.28 -0.80 -9.00
C ALA A 102 -16.85 -0.82 -8.43
N TRP A 103 -15.90 -0.14 -9.10
CA TRP A 103 -14.52 -0.05 -8.64
C TRP A 103 -14.42 0.67 -7.29
N LEU A 104 -15.36 1.56 -6.97
CA LEU A 104 -15.44 2.19 -5.65
C LEU A 104 -15.65 1.17 -4.53
N ALA A 105 -16.55 0.19 -4.72
CA ALA A 105 -16.75 -0.88 -3.75
C ALA A 105 -15.49 -1.73 -3.58
N SER A 106 -14.83 -2.09 -4.69
CA SER A 106 -13.55 -2.80 -4.68
C SER A 106 -12.47 -2.03 -3.92
N ALA A 107 -12.33 -0.72 -4.16
CA ALA A 107 -11.37 0.12 -3.47
C ALA A 107 -11.61 0.17 -1.95
N LEU A 108 -12.85 0.36 -1.53
CA LEU A 108 -13.22 0.40 -0.11
C LEU A 108 -12.96 -0.96 0.56
N MET A 109 -13.37 -2.06 -0.07
CA MET A 109 -13.20 -3.39 0.49
C MET A 109 -11.73 -3.81 0.56
N VAL A 110 -10.95 -3.54 -0.48
CA VAL A 110 -9.50 -3.77 -0.47
C VAL A 110 -8.80 -2.96 0.62
N ALA A 111 -9.19 -1.69 0.82
CA ALA A 111 -8.65 -0.87 1.89
C ALA A 111 -9.00 -1.42 3.28
N LEU A 112 -10.26 -1.84 3.49
CA LEU A 112 -10.73 -2.45 4.73
C LEU A 112 -10.02 -3.77 5.03
N ALA A 113 -9.99 -4.70 4.07
CA ALA A 113 -9.33 -6.00 4.26
C ALA A 113 -7.81 -5.84 4.45
N GLY A 114 -7.18 -4.96 3.67
CA GLY A 114 -5.76 -4.64 3.79
C GLY A 114 -5.41 -4.06 5.15
N MET A 115 -6.17 -3.07 5.63
CA MET A 115 -5.89 -2.45 6.93
C MET A 115 -6.22 -3.38 8.11
N THR A 116 -7.25 -4.22 8.00
CA THR A 116 -7.55 -5.28 8.98
C THR A 116 -6.39 -6.27 9.08
N LEU A 117 -5.83 -6.69 7.95
CA LEU A 117 -4.65 -7.54 7.90
C LEU A 117 -3.43 -6.86 8.53
N VAL A 118 -3.23 -5.57 8.27
CA VAL A 118 -2.17 -4.78 8.95
C VAL A 118 -2.38 -4.79 10.46
N MET A 119 -3.59 -4.57 10.96
CA MET A 119 -3.86 -4.65 12.40
C MET A 119 -3.61 -6.05 12.99
N ALA A 120 -3.94 -7.11 12.26
CA ALA A 120 -3.65 -8.49 12.66
C ALA A 120 -2.15 -8.73 12.86
N THR A 121 -1.32 -8.19 11.96
CA THR A 121 0.14 -8.29 12.06
C THR A 121 0.75 -7.43 13.17
N ILE A 122 0.21 -6.22 13.38
CA ILE A 122 0.63 -5.34 14.48
C ILE A 122 0.30 -5.95 15.85
N TYR A 123 -0.90 -6.53 16.01
CA TYR A 123 -1.31 -7.08 17.32
C TYR A 123 -0.56 -8.37 17.69
N GLY A 124 -0.31 -9.26 16.72
CA GLY A 124 0.34 -10.56 16.94
C GLY A 124 1.81 -10.48 17.36
N THR A 125 2.39 -9.30 17.58
CA THR A 125 3.83 -9.09 17.73
C THR A 125 4.21 -8.24 18.95
N GLN A 126 3.48 -8.36 20.06
CA GLN A 126 3.60 -7.52 21.26
C GLN A 126 5.00 -7.43 21.93
N GLN A 127 5.96 -8.31 21.62
CA GLN A 127 7.25 -8.35 22.34
C GLN A 127 8.38 -7.48 21.78
N GLN A 128 8.22 -6.81 20.63
CA GLN A 128 9.32 -6.04 20.02
C GLN A 128 8.81 -4.66 19.54
N THR A 129 9.63 -3.62 19.75
CA THR A 129 9.53 -2.17 19.40
C THR A 129 8.63 -1.82 18.19
N PRO A 130 8.08 -0.57 18.07
CA PRO A 130 7.04 -0.23 17.10
C PRO A 130 7.38 -0.70 15.68
N ALA A 131 6.74 -1.81 15.30
CA ALA A 131 7.15 -2.67 14.21
C ALA A 131 6.50 -2.23 12.89
N LEU A 132 7.04 -1.18 12.26
CA LEU A 132 6.81 -0.99 10.83
C LEU A 132 7.78 -1.84 10.01
N PHE A 133 9.06 -1.96 10.41
CA PHE A 133 10.09 -2.64 9.63
C PHE A 133 10.61 -3.90 10.34
N ARG A 134 10.18 -5.08 9.90
CA ARG A 134 10.67 -6.36 10.41
C ARG A 134 11.81 -6.83 9.54
N ALA A 135 13.03 -6.90 10.09
CA ALA A 135 14.13 -7.56 9.42
C ALA A 135 13.85 -9.06 9.29
N ALA A 136 13.64 -9.55 8.08
CA ALA A 136 13.54 -10.98 7.83
C ALA A 136 14.93 -11.54 7.49
N GLN A 137 15.23 -12.77 7.92
CA GLN A 137 16.37 -13.54 7.43
C GLN A 137 15.85 -14.63 6.49
N LEU A 138 15.29 -14.22 5.36
CA LEU A 138 14.83 -15.16 4.35
C LEU A 138 16.01 -15.71 3.54
N SER A 139 15.91 -16.96 3.10
CA SER A 139 16.76 -17.44 2.02
C SER A 139 16.46 -16.62 0.75
N GLU A 140 17.43 -16.49 -0.15
CA GLU A 140 17.26 -15.71 -1.38
C GLU A 140 16.07 -16.20 -2.22
N GLN A 141 15.91 -17.53 -2.34
CA GLN A 141 14.78 -18.15 -3.04
C GLN A 141 13.44 -17.82 -2.37
N ALA A 142 13.37 -17.87 -1.03
CA ALA A 142 12.15 -17.51 -0.30
C ALA A 142 11.84 -16.02 -0.41
N ALA A 143 12.86 -15.15 -0.35
CA ALA A 143 12.71 -13.72 -0.52
C ALA A 143 12.16 -13.38 -1.91
N LEU A 144 12.69 -14.00 -2.96
CA LEU A 144 12.19 -13.84 -4.33
C LEU A 144 10.75 -14.37 -4.48
N ALA A 145 10.49 -15.58 -3.98
CA ALA A 145 9.17 -16.21 -4.05
C ALA A 145 8.07 -15.38 -3.36
N TRP A 146 8.40 -14.70 -2.25
CA TRP A 146 7.46 -13.81 -1.56
C TRP A 146 7.38 -12.41 -2.17
N THR A 147 8.47 -11.90 -2.75
CA THR A 147 8.51 -10.55 -3.31
C THR A 147 7.60 -10.40 -4.52
N VAL A 148 7.56 -11.39 -5.41
CA VAL A 148 6.74 -11.34 -6.64
C VAL A 148 5.24 -11.21 -6.33
N PRO A 149 4.59 -12.09 -5.54
CA PRO A 149 3.18 -11.96 -5.23
C PRO A 149 2.88 -10.71 -4.40
N GLN A 150 3.77 -10.30 -3.49
CA GLN A 150 3.60 -9.06 -2.72
C GLN A 150 3.58 -7.83 -3.63
N LEU A 151 4.52 -7.73 -4.57
CA LEU A 151 4.54 -6.64 -5.53
C LEU A 151 3.32 -6.68 -6.45
N ALA A 152 2.93 -7.86 -6.93
CA ALA A 152 1.76 -8.01 -7.79
C ALA A 152 0.48 -7.53 -7.08
N ILE A 153 0.28 -7.93 -5.82
CA ILE A 153 -0.86 -7.49 -5.01
C ILE A 153 -0.78 -5.97 -4.78
N PHE A 154 0.36 -5.48 -4.31
CA PHE A 154 0.55 -4.05 -4.03
C PHE A 154 0.30 -3.18 -5.28
N TRP A 155 0.90 -3.54 -6.42
CA TRP A 155 0.70 -2.84 -7.69
C TRP A 155 -0.75 -2.94 -8.17
N SER A 156 -1.39 -4.10 -8.08
CA SER A 156 -2.80 -4.25 -8.48
C SER A 156 -3.71 -3.30 -7.71
N VAL A 157 -3.46 -3.10 -6.42
CA VAL A 157 -4.24 -2.17 -5.59
C VAL A 157 -3.96 -0.71 -5.98
N PHE A 158 -2.70 -0.28 -5.91
CA PHE A 158 -2.35 1.14 -6.02
C PHE A 158 -2.32 1.67 -7.47
N LEU A 159 -2.14 0.79 -8.46
CA LEU A 159 -2.05 1.12 -9.88
C LEU A 159 -3.25 0.62 -10.70
N GLY A 160 -4.11 -0.21 -10.12
CA GLY A 160 -5.31 -0.75 -10.78
C GLY A 160 -6.60 -0.34 -10.07
N VAL A 161 -6.88 -0.96 -8.92
CA VAL A 161 -8.15 -0.80 -8.19
C VAL A 161 -8.41 0.66 -7.78
N LEU A 162 -7.43 1.33 -7.15
CA LEU A 162 -7.60 2.71 -6.71
C LEU A 162 -7.75 3.69 -7.89
N PRO A 163 -6.90 3.66 -8.93
CA PRO A 163 -7.11 4.49 -10.12
C PRO A 163 -8.44 4.25 -10.82
N ALA A 164 -8.88 2.99 -10.93
CA ALA A 164 -10.17 2.67 -11.55
C ALA A 164 -11.34 3.25 -10.75
N ALA A 165 -11.29 3.18 -9.42
CA ALA A 165 -12.29 3.81 -8.55
C ALA A 165 -12.32 5.33 -8.68
N ILE A 166 -11.14 5.96 -8.82
CA ILE A 166 -11.03 7.42 -9.04
C ILE A 166 -11.69 7.80 -10.37
N VAL A 167 -11.35 7.10 -11.46
CA VAL A 167 -11.90 7.37 -12.80
C VAL A 167 -13.41 7.11 -12.86
N GLU A 168 -13.91 6.09 -12.16
CA GLU A 168 -15.35 5.82 -12.05
C GLU A 168 -16.10 6.99 -11.40
N LEU A 169 -15.46 7.70 -10.46
CA LEU A 169 -16.03 8.87 -9.79
C LEU A 169 -15.90 10.17 -10.57
N GLU A 170 -14.96 10.30 -11.51
CA GLU A 170 -14.69 11.55 -12.24
C GLU A 170 -15.94 12.17 -12.90
N PRO A 171 -16.83 11.41 -13.58
CA PRO A 171 -18.04 11.97 -14.17
C PRO A 171 -18.99 12.59 -13.14
N THR A 172 -19.06 12.03 -11.92
CA THR A 172 -19.95 12.52 -10.85
C THR A 172 -19.55 13.88 -10.31
N VAL A 173 -18.26 14.23 -10.44
CA VAL A 173 -17.70 15.52 -10.02
C VAL A 173 -17.43 16.46 -11.21
N GLY A 174 -17.86 16.09 -12.42
CA GLY A 174 -17.71 16.89 -13.64
C GLY A 174 -16.28 16.95 -14.18
N LEU A 175 -15.42 15.99 -13.84
CA LEU A 175 -14.07 15.90 -14.38
C LEU A 175 -14.09 15.14 -15.71
N ALA A 176 -13.61 15.80 -16.77
CA ALA A 176 -13.47 15.20 -18.09
C ALA A 176 -12.04 14.69 -18.30
N PRO A 177 -11.86 13.55 -19.01
CA PRO A 177 -10.54 13.04 -19.32
C PRO A 177 -9.82 13.93 -20.33
N PHE A 178 -8.53 14.18 -20.11
CA PHE A 178 -7.69 14.86 -21.10
C PHE A 178 -7.17 13.87 -22.15
N ARG A 179 -6.95 14.38 -23.37
CA ARG A 179 -6.42 13.62 -24.50
C ARG A 179 -5.36 14.41 -25.27
N PHE A 180 -4.25 13.78 -25.64
CA PHE A 180 -3.23 14.38 -26.52
C PHE A 180 -2.48 13.34 -27.37
N ALA A 181 -1.83 13.78 -28.45
CA ALA A 181 -1.11 12.90 -29.36
C ALA A 181 0.10 12.22 -28.68
N GLY A 182 0.23 10.90 -28.83
CA GLY A 182 1.33 10.13 -28.22
C GLY A 182 1.12 9.77 -26.74
N GLN A 183 -0.03 10.10 -26.14
CA GLN A 183 -0.35 9.83 -24.74
C GLN A 183 -0.13 8.37 -24.34
N SER A 184 -0.63 7.41 -25.11
CA SER A 184 -0.46 5.98 -24.82
C SER A 184 1.00 5.55 -24.87
N VAL A 185 1.79 6.08 -25.82
CA VAL A 185 3.21 5.76 -25.95
C VAL A 185 3.99 6.29 -24.73
N ILE A 186 3.71 7.53 -24.31
CA ILE A 186 4.32 8.13 -23.12
C ILE A 186 3.93 7.35 -21.86
N ALA A 187 2.64 7.02 -21.70
CA ALA A 187 2.15 6.25 -20.57
C ALA A 187 2.82 4.87 -20.49
N VAL A 188 2.81 4.10 -21.58
CA VAL A 188 3.43 2.76 -21.62
C VAL A 188 4.93 2.84 -21.41
N GLY A 189 5.61 3.80 -22.04
CA GLY A 189 7.05 4.01 -21.90
C GLY A 189 7.45 4.33 -20.46
N LEU A 190 6.77 5.30 -19.84
CA LEU A 190 7.02 5.69 -18.46
C LEU A 190 6.68 4.56 -17.48
N PHE A 191 5.53 3.89 -17.67
CA PHE A 191 5.12 2.76 -16.84
C PHE A 191 6.13 1.61 -16.90
N SER A 192 6.59 1.26 -18.10
CA SER A 192 7.55 0.17 -18.30
C SER A 192 8.92 0.51 -17.72
N ALA A 193 9.42 1.74 -17.94
CA ALA A 193 10.70 2.18 -17.38
C ALA A 193 10.67 2.22 -15.84
N ALA A 194 9.60 2.77 -15.27
CA ALA A 194 9.42 2.83 -13.82
C ALA A 194 9.21 1.44 -13.21
N GLY A 195 8.46 0.55 -13.89
CA GLY A 195 8.29 -0.84 -13.49
C GLY A 195 9.61 -1.61 -13.50
N ALA A 196 10.43 -1.45 -14.53
CA ALA A 196 11.77 -2.05 -14.60
C ALA A 196 12.67 -1.56 -13.45
N LEU A 197 12.62 -0.26 -13.13
CA LEU A 197 13.32 0.30 -11.97
C LEU A 197 12.83 -0.33 -10.66
N GLY A 198 11.51 -0.45 -10.47
CA GLY A 198 10.90 -1.06 -9.29
C GLY A 198 11.31 -2.53 -9.11
N LEU A 199 11.25 -3.32 -10.19
CA LEU A 199 11.67 -4.73 -10.20
C LEU A 199 13.16 -4.88 -9.91
N TRP A 200 14.02 -4.01 -10.47
CA TRP A 200 15.45 -4.01 -10.15
C TRP A 200 15.68 -3.71 -8.66
N CYS A 201 15.00 -2.71 -8.11
CA CYS A 201 15.09 -2.38 -6.69
C CYS A 201 14.65 -3.53 -5.79
N ALA A 202 13.56 -4.22 -6.16
CA ALA A 202 13.04 -5.37 -5.43
C ALA A 202 13.98 -6.56 -5.48
N PHE A 203 14.55 -6.85 -6.65
CA PHE A 203 15.56 -7.89 -6.84
C PHE A 203 16.79 -7.65 -5.95
N LEU A 204 17.31 -6.42 -5.90
CA LEU A 204 18.45 -6.09 -5.04
C LEU A 204 18.10 -6.22 -3.56
N MET A 205 16.86 -5.87 -3.17
CA MET A 205 16.39 -6.04 -1.80
C MET A 205 16.33 -7.53 -1.40
N ALA A 206 15.80 -8.37 -2.28
CA ALA A 206 15.69 -9.82 -2.07
C ALA A 206 17.07 -10.50 -1.99
N THR A 207 17.98 -10.15 -2.90
CA THR A 207 19.29 -10.81 -3.04
C THR A 207 20.35 -10.27 -2.09
N LEU A 208 20.58 -8.95 -2.10
CA LEU A 208 21.62 -8.31 -1.28
C LEU A 208 21.12 -7.95 0.11
N GLY A 209 19.86 -7.54 0.21
CA GLY A 209 19.21 -7.17 1.46
C GLY A 209 18.73 -8.36 2.29
N ARG A 210 18.55 -9.55 1.68
CA ARG A 210 17.98 -10.76 2.29
C ARG A 210 16.60 -10.54 2.94
N GLY A 211 15.80 -9.66 2.34
CA GLY A 211 14.42 -9.36 2.74
C GLY A 211 13.62 -8.82 1.55
N THR A 212 12.34 -8.52 1.74
CA THR A 212 11.48 -7.97 0.69
C THR A 212 11.42 -6.43 0.79
N PRO A 213 10.97 -5.74 -0.27
CA PRO A 213 10.70 -4.31 -0.21
C PRO A 213 9.55 -3.91 0.72
N VAL A 214 8.75 -4.86 1.22
CA VAL A 214 7.61 -4.59 2.08
C VAL A 214 8.08 -4.49 3.54
N PRO A 215 7.56 -3.53 4.34
CA PRO A 215 8.03 -3.30 5.71
C PRO A 215 7.98 -4.55 6.61
N THR A 216 7.01 -5.44 6.40
CA THR A 216 6.82 -6.68 7.19
C THR A 216 7.89 -7.75 6.97
N ALA A 217 8.76 -7.61 5.97
CA ALA A 217 9.92 -8.47 5.75
C ALA A 217 11.13 -7.68 5.23
N ALA A 218 11.35 -6.47 5.75
CA ALA A 218 12.42 -5.55 5.36
C ALA A 218 13.83 -6.19 5.29
N ALA A 219 14.66 -5.69 4.37
CA ALA A 219 16.04 -6.12 4.18
C ALA A 219 16.88 -6.03 5.46
N SER A 220 17.53 -7.12 5.84
CA SER A 220 18.44 -7.20 7.00
C SER A 220 19.80 -6.54 6.77
N LYS A 221 20.17 -6.27 5.52
CA LYS A 221 21.40 -5.55 5.14
C LYS A 221 21.09 -4.24 4.42
N LEU A 222 21.92 -3.23 4.63
CA LEU A 222 21.81 -1.96 3.92
C LEU A 222 22.19 -2.16 2.44
N VAL A 223 21.23 -1.98 1.54
CA VAL A 223 21.43 -2.10 0.10
C VAL A 223 21.85 -0.75 -0.47
N ILE A 224 23.07 -0.68 -1.01
CA ILE A 224 23.67 0.53 -1.62
C ILE A 224 24.11 0.30 -3.07
N ALA A 225 23.61 -0.76 -3.71
CA ALA A 225 23.97 -1.18 -5.06
C ALA A 225 22.89 -0.80 -6.09
N GLY A 226 23.24 -0.83 -7.38
CA GLY A 226 22.32 -0.53 -8.47
C GLY A 226 21.69 0.87 -8.33
N PRO A 227 20.37 1.04 -8.48
CA PRO A 227 19.71 2.34 -8.35
C PRO A 227 19.94 3.05 -7.01
N TYR A 228 20.15 2.29 -5.93
CA TYR A 228 20.42 2.83 -4.60
C TYR A 228 21.76 3.58 -4.52
N ARG A 229 22.67 3.44 -5.49
CA ARG A 229 23.91 4.24 -5.54
C ARG A 229 23.66 5.71 -5.92
N TYR A 230 22.53 6.00 -6.53
CA TYR A 230 22.22 7.33 -7.09
C TYR A 230 21.20 8.08 -6.24
N VAL A 231 20.16 7.39 -5.79
CA VAL A 231 19.08 7.96 -5.00
C VAL A 231 18.76 7.02 -3.85
N ARG A 232 18.35 7.58 -2.71
CA ARG A 232 18.13 6.77 -1.50
C ARG A 232 16.88 5.91 -1.57
N ASN A 233 15.84 6.40 -2.24
CA ASN A 233 14.53 5.74 -2.32
C ASN A 233 14.07 5.57 -3.79
N PRO A 234 14.83 4.82 -4.62
CA PRO A 234 14.50 4.60 -6.03
C PRO A 234 13.17 3.86 -6.21
N MET A 235 12.76 3.04 -5.23
CA MET A 235 11.48 2.34 -5.27
C MET A 235 10.28 3.28 -5.10
N ALA A 236 10.41 4.31 -4.26
CA ALA A 236 9.37 5.34 -4.15
C ALA A 236 9.23 6.12 -5.46
N ILE A 237 10.37 6.44 -6.12
CA ILE A 237 10.38 7.07 -7.44
C ILE A 237 9.69 6.17 -8.47
N ALA A 238 9.99 4.88 -8.48
CA ALA A 238 9.34 3.92 -9.37
C ALA A 238 7.82 3.90 -9.16
N GLY A 239 7.34 3.73 -7.92
CA GLY A 239 5.92 3.68 -7.62
C GLY A 239 5.16 4.96 -8.01
N ILE A 240 5.70 6.13 -7.66
CA ILE A 240 5.10 7.43 -8.02
C ILE A 240 5.08 7.60 -9.54
N SER A 241 6.17 7.25 -10.23
CA SER A 241 6.24 7.37 -11.69
C SER A 241 5.30 6.41 -12.42
N GLN A 242 5.10 5.19 -11.90
CA GLN A 242 4.09 4.26 -12.43
C GLN A 242 2.68 4.80 -12.21
N ALA A 243 2.36 5.35 -11.03
CA ALA A 243 1.05 5.93 -10.76
C ALA A 243 0.78 7.16 -11.65
N LEU A 244 1.78 7.99 -11.90
CA LEU A 244 1.71 9.08 -12.88
C LEU A 244 1.47 8.56 -14.30
N ALA A 245 2.18 7.50 -14.71
CA ALA A 245 1.98 6.88 -16.02
C ALA A 245 0.55 6.32 -16.19
N VAL A 246 -0.02 5.74 -15.13
CA VAL A 246 -1.42 5.29 -15.12
C VAL A 246 -2.37 6.48 -15.29
N GLY A 247 -2.17 7.57 -14.55
CA GLY A 247 -2.98 8.79 -14.71
C GLY A 247 -2.89 9.39 -16.12
N ILE A 248 -1.69 9.42 -16.71
CA ILE A 248 -1.47 9.84 -18.09
C ILE A 248 -2.20 8.91 -19.07
N GLY A 249 -2.09 7.58 -18.91
CA GLY A 249 -2.75 6.62 -19.78
C GLY A 249 -4.28 6.72 -19.72
N LEU A 250 -4.84 6.87 -18.52
CA LEU A 250 -6.27 7.03 -18.31
C LEU A 250 -6.78 8.41 -18.79
N GLY A 251 -5.92 9.42 -18.86
CA GLY A 251 -6.31 10.79 -19.13
C GLY A 251 -6.91 11.48 -17.91
N SER A 252 -6.54 11.04 -16.70
CA SER A 252 -7.16 11.46 -15.45
C SER A 252 -6.24 12.40 -14.67
N VAL A 253 -6.69 13.64 -14.47
CA VAL A 253 -6.00 14.62 -13.61
C VAL A 253 -6.13 14.20 -12.14
N ALA A 254 -7.24 13.57 -11.75
CA ALA A 254 -7.45 13.12 -10.38
C ALA A 254 -6.46 11.99 -10.01
N VAL A 255 -6.20 11.04 -10.91
CA VAL A 255 -5.21 9.97 -10.69
C VAL A 255 -3.79 10.54 -10.65
N ILE A 256 -3.47 11.55 -11.47
CA ILE A 256 -2.18 12.26 -11.37
C ILE A 256 -2.05 12.97 -10.01
N GLY A 257 -3.09 13.68 -9.58
CA GLY A 257 -3.16 14.33 -8.27
C GLY A 257 -2.99 13.34 -7.12
N TYR A 258 -3.66 12.19 -7.20
CA TYR A 258 -3.51 11.06 -6.28
C TYR A 258 -2.05 10.56 -6.21
N ALA A 259 -1.39 10.38 -7.35
CA ALA A 259 0.00 9.93 -7.40
C ALA A 259 0.96 10.94 -6.71
N LEU A 260 0.78 12.24 -6.99
CA LEU A 260 1.56 13.31 -6.38
C LEU A 260 1.30 13.43 -4.88
N LEU A 261 0.02 13.36 -4.47
CA LEU A 261 -0.37 13.38 -3.07
C LEU A 261 0.20 12.18 -2.32
N GLY A 262 0.14 10.98 -2.91
CA GLY A 262 0.76 9.78 -2.35
C GLY A 262 2.27 9.94 -2.15
N GLY A 263 2.96 10.52 -3.14
CA GLY A 263 4.38 10.86 -3.03
C GLY A 263 4.69 11.88 -1.91
N ALA A 264 3.84 12.90 -1.76
CA ALA A 264 3.96 13.91 -0.70
C ALA A 264 3.70 13.30 0.69
N ILE A 265 2.64 12.51 0.85
CA ILE A 265 2.33 11.78 2.09
C ILE A 265 3.49 10.86 2.45
N TRP A 266 4.00 10.09 1.50
CA TRP A 266 5.15 9.24 1.74
C TRP A 266 6.37 10.06 2.19
N HIS A 267 6.65 11.20 1.55
CA HIS A 267 7.77 12.07 1.91
C HIS A 267 7.69 12.64 3.33
N VAL A 268 6.48 13.03 3.76
CA VAL A 268 6.26 13.70 5.04
C VAL A 268 6.05 12.71 6.18
N ALA A 269 5.30 11.63 5.95
CA ALA A 269 4.87 10.71 7.01
C ALA A 269 5.70 9.42 7.07
N ILE A 270 6.00 8.81 5.91
CA ILE A 270 6.60 7.46 5.87
C ILE A 270 8.12 7.54 5.88
N ARG A 271 8.70 8.41 5.04
CA ARG A 271 10.14 8.58 4.92
C ARG A 271 10.82 8.85 6.27
N PRO A 272 10.33 9.73 7.18
CA PRO A 272 11.02 9.95 8.45
C PRO A 272 11.09 8.69 9.31
N LEU A 273 10.03 7.87 9.29
CA LEU A 273 9.98 6.60 10.00
C LEU A 273 10.95 5.58 9.39
N GLU A 274 10.98 5.48 8.05
CA GLU A 274 11.96 4.65 7.32
C GLU A 274 13.40 5.08 7.61
N GLU A 275 13.72 6.37 7.51
CA GLU A 275 15.08 6.86 7.77
C GLU A 275 15.49 6.64 9.23
N GLN A 276 14.55 6.80 10.17
CA GLN A 276 14.79 6.53 11.59
C GLN A 276 15.09 5.05 11.84
N ASP A 277 14.32 4.13 11.25
CA ASP A 277 14.58 2.69 11.32
C ASP A 277 15.97 2.34 10.75
N LEU A 278 16.29 2.88 9.56
CA LEU A 278 17.58 2.66 8.91
C LEU A 278 18.75 3.21 9.76
N HIS A 279 18.58 4.37 10.41
CA HIS A 279 19.57 4.91 11.35
C HIS A 279 19.73 4.02 12.58
N GLN A 280 18.64 3.52 13.16
CA GLN A 280 18.67 2.65 14.34
C GLN A 280 19.36 1.32 14.03
N ARG A 281 19.11 0.75 12.86
CA ARG A 281 19.62 -0.58 12.48
C ARG A 281 21.04 -0.58 11.92
N PHE A 282 21.41 0.45 11.15
CA PHE A 282 22.68 0.49 10.42
C PHE A 282 23.64 1.61 10.88
N GLY A 283 23.17 2.52 11.74
CA GLY A 283 24.00 3.50 12.45
C GLY A 283 24.97 4.29 11.55
N PRO A 284 26.30 4.27 11.82
CA PRO A 284 27.29 5.04 11.07
C PRO A 284 27.34 4.72 9.56
N ALA A 285 27.01 3.49 9.16
CA ALA A 285 27.01 3.10 7.75
C ALA A 285 25.92 3.85 6.97
N TYR A 286 24.71 3.92 7.54
CA TYR A 286 23.61 4.66 6.93
C TYR A 286 23.84 6.17 6.95
N ARG A 287 24.48 6.73 7.99
CA ARG A 287 24.89 8.15 8.00
C ARG A 287 25.80 8.51 6.84
N ARG A 288 26.84 7.71 6.59
CA ARG A 288 27.77 7.92 5.45
C ARG A 288 27.04 7.84 4.12
N TYR A 289 26.20 6.83 3.94
CA TYR A 289 25.37 6.67 2.74
C TYR A 289 24.43 7.87 2.52
N ARG A 290 23.77 8.36 3.57
CA ARG A 290 22.88 9.52 3.51
C ARG A 290 23.59 10.82 3.11
N GLN A 291 24.86 10.96 3.47
CA GLN A 291 25.67 12.12 3.09
C GLN A 291 26.08 12.06 1.61
N SER A 292 26.40 10.87 1.08
CA SER A 292 26.87 10.69 -0.29
C SER A 292 25.77 10.58 -1.36
N VAL A 293 24.55 10.19 -0.98
CA VAL A 293 23.46 9.92 -1.92
C VAL A 293 22.27 10.86 -1.70
N GLY A 294 21.72 11.40 -2.80
CA GLY A 294 20.57 12.30 -2.75
C GLY A 294 19.27 11.56 -2.45
N LEU A 295 18.24 12.27 -2.01
CA LEU A 295 16.95 11.63 -1.70
C LEU A 295 16.20 11.24 -2.98
N TRP A 296 15.92 12.25 -3.82
CA TRP A 296 15.11 12.15 -5.04
C TRP A 296 15.95 12.30 -6.31
N LEU A 297 17.05 13.03 -6.24
CA LEU A 297 17.93 13.32 -7.37
C LEU A 297 19.35 12.87 -7.06
N PRO A 298 20.11 12.37 -8.07
CA PRO A 298 21.51 12.05 -7.90
C PRO A 298 22.30 13.26 -7.40
N ARG A 299 23.16 13.05 -6.40
CA ARG A 299 24.17 14.06 -6.06
C ARG A 299 25.24 14.00 -7.13
N LEU A 300 25.39 15.08 -7.90
CA LEU A 300 26.53 15.30 -8.77
C LEU A 300 27.74 15.63 -7.89
N THR A 301 28.23 14.63 -7.15
CA THR A 301 29.49 14.80 -6.42
C THR A 301 30.60 14.67 -7.44
N LEU A 302 31.01 15.81 -8.02
CA LEU A 302 32.28 15.93 -8.74
C LEU A 302 33.41 15.76 -7.72
N THR A 303 33.67 14.53 -7.28
CA THR A 303 34.90 14.24 -6.56
C THR A 303 36.05 14.27 -7.56
N LEU A 304 36.65 15.45 -7.74
CA LEU A 304 38.06 15.53 -8.11
C LEU A 304 38.83 14.84 -6.97
N ARG A 305 39.12 13.56 -7.16
CA ARG A 305 39.94 12.77 -6.24
C ARG A 305 41.38 13.24 -6.42
N PRO A 306 42.05 13.87 -5.43
CA PRO A 306 43.49 14.06 -5.52
C PRO A 306 44.12 12.67 -5.41
N ALA A 307 44.86 12.27 -6.44
CA ALA A 307 45.70 11.08 -6.35
C ALA A 307 46.86 11.37 -5.41
N LYS A 308 47.04 10.46 -4.42
CA LYS A 308 48.26 10.07 -3.69
C LYS A 308 48.17 10.25 -2.18
N GLN A 309 48.37 9.13 -1.48
CA GLN A 309 49.44 9.05 -0.50
C GLN A 309 50.03 7.64 -0.55
N THR A 310 51.28 7.62 -0.99
CA THR A 310 52.19 6.49 -1.08
C THR A 310 52.50 5.97 0.33
N GLN A 311 52.55 4.65 0.48
CA GLN A 311 53.11 3.98 1.65
C GLN A 311 54.59 4.33 1.80
N ALA A 312 54.99 4.70 3.01
CA ALA A 312 56.25 4.35 3.63
C ALA A 312 55.97 4.16 5.14
#